data_AF-A0A8H7VW14-F1
#
_entry.id   AF-A0A8H7VW14-F1
#
_cell.length_a   1.000
_cell.length_b   1.000
_cell.length_c   1.000
_cell.angle_alpha   90.00
_cell.angle_beta   90.00
_cell.angle_gamma   90.00
#
_symmetry.space_group_name_H-M   'P 1'
#
loop_
_entity.id
_entity.type
_entity.pdbx_description
1 polymer ?
#
loop_
_entity_poly.entity_id
_entity_poly.type
_entity_poly.pdbx_seq_one_letter_code
_entity_poly.pdbx_strand_id
1 'polypeptide(L)'
;MASKIIGCAQNTLNKLCALQKPFVYNTKVAVEVAKQVYVKEGMSFPTGTQFSQAQQTLQNSLKINNLKNLTFTDVAKSGVVLAEIYTFFLIGEIVGRRNLIGYNVKSEESHEH
;
A
#
# COMPACT_ATOMS: atom_id res chain seq x y z
N MET A 1 -43.23 7.25 24.55
CA MET A 1 -41.89 6.61 24.46
C MET A 1 -41.10 6.98 23.20
N ALA A 2 -41.74 7.29 22.06
CA ALA A 2 -41.06 7.68 20.82
C ALA A 2 -40.17 8.94 20.94
N SER A 3 -40.59 9.97 21.69
CA SER A 3 -39.82 11.23 21.84
C SER A 3 -38.46 11.05 22.54
N LYS A 4 -38.32 10.08 23.46
CA LYS A 4 -37.03 9.77 24.12
C LYS A 4 -36.06 9.07 23.16
N ILE A 5 -36.56 8.18 22.29
CA ILE A 5 -35.74 7.48 21.27
C ILE A 5 -35.26 8.48 20.20
N ILE A 6 -36.12 9.40 19.77
CA ILE A 6 -35.78 10.46 18.82
C ILE A 6 -34.72 11.40 19.42
N GLY A 7 -34.84 11.78 20.70
CA GLY A 7 -33.83 12.59 21.40
C GLY A 7 -32.47 11.89 21.54
N CYS A 8 -32.45 10.60 21.84
CA CYS A 8 -31.21 9.80 21.90
C CYS A 8 -30.55 9.67 20.52
N ALA A 9 -31.32 9.46 19.46
CA ALA A 9 -30.82 9.43 18.08
C ALA A 9 -30.22 10.78 17.68
N GLN A 10 -30.91 11.90 17.99
CA GLN A 10 -30.43 13.25 17.71
C GLN A 10 -29.11 13.55 18.44
N ASN A 11 -28.95 13.07 19.68
CA ASN A 11 -27.73 13.28 20.45
C ASN A 11 -26.54 12.46 19.90
N THR A 12 -26.79 11.24 19.43
CA THR A 12 -25.77 10.40 18.76
C THR A 12 -25.37 10.99 17.41
N LEU A 13 -26.32 11.50 16.63
CA LEU A 13 -26.03 12.18 15.36
C LEU A 13 -25.22 13.47 15.57
N ASN A 14 -25.53 14.25 16.60
CA ASN A 14 -24.74 15.44 16.95
C ASN A 14 -23.30 15.08 17.36
N LYS A 15 -23.10 13.96 18.07
CA LYS A 15 -21.75 13.46 18.39
C LYS A 15 -20.99 13.00 17.15
N LEU A 16 -21.63 12.32 16.20
CA LEU A 16 -21.01 11.93 14.92
C LEU A 16 -20.65 13.16 14.07
N CYS A 17 -21.55 14.14 13.98
CA CYS A 17 -21.26 15.43 13.33
C CYS A 17 -20.12 16.18 14.03
N ALA A 18 -20.00 16.09 15.36
CA ALA A 18 -18.89 16.68 16.09
C ALA A 18 -17.55 15.98 15.80
N LEU A 19 -17.55 14.67 15.52
CA LEU A 19 -16.34 13.90 15.14
C LEU A 19 -15.91 14.13 13.69
N GLN A 20 -16.80 14.59 12.81
CA GLN A 20 -16.45 14.88 11.42
C GLN A 20 -15.36 15.95 11.29
N LYS A 21 -15.45 17.02 12.09
CA LYS A 21 -14.46 18.12 12.06
C LYS A 21 -13.03 17.67 12.44
N PRO A 22 -12.79 16.99 13.58
CA PRO A 22 -11.47 16.50 13.92
C PRO A 22 -11.00 15.39 12.96
N PHE A 23 -11.89 14.53 12.46
CA PHE A 23 -11.53 13.52 11.46
C PHE A 23 -11.04 14.14 10.16
N VAL A 24 -11.76 15.12 9.61
CA VAL A 24 -11.35 15.84 8.39
C VAL A 24 -10.04 16.60 8.61
N TYR A 25 -9.84 17.19 9.79
CA TYR A 25 -8.58 17.87 10.09
C TYR A 25 -7.40 16.89 10.16
N ASN A 26 -7.54 15.80 10.94
CA ASN A 26 -6.47 14.81 11.11
C ASN A 26 -6.13 14.10 9.81
N THR A 27 -7.12 13.80 8.98
CA THR A 27 -6.89 13.22 7.64
C THR A 27 -6.13 14.19 6.73
N LYS A 28 -6.46 15.50 6.75
CA LYS A 28 -5.69 16.51 5.99
C LYS A 28 -4.24 16.60 6.43
N VAL A 29 -4.00 16.61 7.75
CA VAL A 29 -2.63 16.62 8.29
C VAL A 29 -1.89 15.35 7.87
N ALA A 30 -2.52 14.18 7.99
CA ALA A 30 -1.92 12.92 7.55
C ALA A 30 -1.57 12.92 6.05
N VAL A 31 -2.43 13.49 5.20
CA VAL A 31 -2.16 13.65 3.75
C VAL A 31 -0.96 14.55 3.50
N GLU A 32 -0.84 15.68 4.20
CA GLU A 32 0.31 16.60 4.01
C GLU A 32 1.62 15.96 4.47
N VAL A 33 1.59 15.22 5.58
CA VAL A 33 2.75 14.44 6.06
C VAL A 33 3.12 13.36 5.04
N ALA A 34 2.14 12.61 4.54
CA ALA A 34 2.36 11.58 3.52
C ALA A 34 2.97 12.19 2.24
N LYS A 35 2.51 13.37 1.82
CA LYS A 35 3.06 14.10 0.67
C LYS A 35 4.52 14.52 0.89
N GLN A 36 4.85 15.00 2.09
CA GLN A 36 6.24 15.37 2.42
C GLN A 36 7.17 14.16 2.38
N VAL A 37 6.73 13.01 2.92
CA VAL A 37 7.48 11.75 2.87
C VAL A 37 7.63 11.27 1.42
N TYR A 38 6.56 11.30 0.63
CA TYR A 38 6.60 10.91 -0.79
C TYR A 38 7.68 11.66 -1.58
N VAL A 39 7.77 12.97 -1.38
CA VAL A 39 8.77 13.82 -2.06
C VAL A 39 10.17 13.59 -1.50
N LYS A 40 10.33 13.49 -0.18
CA LYS A 40 11.66 13.32 0.46
C LYS A 40 12.28 11.95 0.22
N GLU A 41 11.48 10.90 0.25
CA GLU A 41 11.92 9.52 -0.01
C GLU A 41 12.11 9.24 -1.51
N GLY A 42 11.82 10.22 -2.38
CA GLY A 42 12.01 10.07 -3.82
C GLY A 42 11.17 8.94 -4.41
N MET A 43 9.96 8.71 -3.89
CA MET A 43 9.02 7.67 -4.36
C MET A 43 8.46 7.94 -5.77
N SER A 44 8.92 9.00 -6.42
CA SER A 44 8.72 9.24 -7.85
C SER A 44 9.43 8.20 -8.69
N PHE A 45 8.89 7.88 -9.86
CA PHE A 45 9.57 7.02 -10.81
C PHE A 45 10.99 7.56 -11.11
N PRO A 46 12.02 6.69 -11.04
CA PRO A 46 13.39 7.10 -11.28
C PRO A 46 13.60 7.52 -12.74
N THR A 47 14.60 8.37 -12.95
CA THR A 47 15.01 8.80 -14.30
C THR A 47 15.67 7.63 -15.06
N GLY A 48 15.64 7.67 -16.41
CA GLY A 48 16.20 6.58 -17.22
C GLY A 48 17.69 6.31 -16.98
N THR A 49 18.44 7.32 -16.55
CA THR A 49 19.85 7.20 -16.18
C THR A 49 20.04 6.44 -14.87
N GLN A 50 19.20 6.69 -13.87
CA GLN A 50 19.20 5.96 -12.59
C GLN A 50 18.83 4.48 -12.79
N PHE A 51 17.93 4.18 -13.73
CA PHE A 51 17.59 2.80 -14.06
C PHE A 51 18.78 2.03 -14.64
N SER A 52 19.50 2.64 -15.58
CA SER A 52 20.71 2.04 -16.15
C SER A 52 21.79 1.79 -15.09
N GLN A 53 21.98 2.76 -14.18
CA GLN A 53 22.90 2.61 -13.05
C GLN A 53 22.50 1.46 -12.12
N ALA A 54 21.21 1.33 -11.79
CA ALA A 54 20.71 0.23 -10.97
C ALA A 54 20.95 -1.14 -11.64
N GLN A 55 20.73 -1.25 -12.95
CA GLN A 55 21.01 -2.47 -13.71
C GLN A 55 22.50 -2.84 -13.69
N GLN A 56 23.38 -1.86 -13.87
CA GLN A 56 24.84 -2.09 -13.81
C GLN A 56 25.29 -2.54 -12.41
N THR A 57 24.75 -1.92 -11.35
CA THR A 57 25.00 -2.32 -9.96
C THR A 57 24.55 -3.75 -9.71
N LEU A 58 23.36 -4.12 -10.18
CA LEU A 58 22.85 -5.48 -10.04
C LEU A 58 23.75 -6.51 -10.76
N GLN A 59 24.16 -6.21 -12.00
CA GLN A 59 25.08 -7.07 -12.75
C GLN A 59 26.43 -7.23 -12.06
N ASN A 60 26.95 -6.17 -11.43
CA ASN A 60 28.20 -6.23 -10.67
C ASN A 60 28.05 -7.02 -9.35
N SER A 61 26.94 -6.86 -8.63
CA SER A 61 26.65 -7.60 -7.39
C SER A 61 26.43 -9.10 -7.62
N LEU A 62 25.91 -9.48 -8.79
CA LEU A 62 25.71 -10.88 -9.18
C LEU A 62 26.98 -11.60 -9.64
N LYS A 63 28.13 -10.91 -9.69
CA LYS A 63 29.41 -11.56 -10.01
C LYS A 63 29.79 -12.56 -8.91
N ILE A 64 30.20 -13.75 -9.33
CA ILE A 64 30.52 -14.91 -8.46
C ILE A 64 31.49 -14.56 -7.30
N ASN A 65 32.38 -13.60 -7.50
CA ASN A 65 33.35 -13.18 -6.48
C ASN A 65 32.70 -12.40 -5.31
N ASN A 66 31.59 -11.70 -5.56
CA ASN A 66 30.84 -10.96 -4.54
C ASN A 66 29.91 -11.87 -3.74
N LEU A 67 29.34 -12.92 -4.37
CA LEU A 67 28.48 -13.89 -3.68
C LEU A 67 29.23 -14.73 -2.63
N LYS A 68 30.53 -14.95 -2.83
CA LYS A 68 31.36 -15.74 -1.90
C LYS A 68 31.62 -15.06 -0.57
N ASN A 69 31.43 -13.74 -0.47
CA ASN A 69 31.66 -12.94 0.73
C ASN A 69 30.35 -12.54 1.45
N LEU A 70 29.22 -13.16 1.12
CA LEU A 70 27.93 -12.83 1.73
C LEU A 70 27.81 -13.33 3.17
N THR A 71 27.44 -12.42 4.08
CA THR A 71 27.13 -12.76 5.47
C THR A 71 25.66 -13.14 5.60
N PHE A 72 25.31 -13.98 6.58
CA PHE A 72 23.90 -14.32 6.88
C PHE A 72 23.01 -13.10 7.13
N THR A 73 23.56 -12.03 7.71
CA THR A 73 22.86 -10.76 7.92
C THR A 73 22.49 -10.07 6.60
N ASP A 74 23.34 -10.18 5.58
CA ASP A 74 23.12 -9.55 4.27
C ASP A 74 22.04 -10.32 3.51
N VAL A 75 22.05 -11.65 3.62
CA VAL A 75 21.00 -12.51 3.08
C VAL A 75 19.65 -12.17 3.73
N ALA A 76 19.59 -12.05 5.05
CA ALA A 76 18.35 -11.70 5.76
C ALA A 76 17.81 -10.33 5.31
N LYS A 77 18.66 -9.30 5.23
CA LYS A 77 18.26 -7.98 4.72
C LYS A 77 17.77 -8.04 3.28
N SER A 78 18.49 -8.75 2.41
CA SER A 78 18.09 -8.91 1.00
C SER A 78 16.77 -9.67 0.86
N GLY A 79 16.50 -10.64 1.73
CA GLY A 79 15.25 -11.37 1.77
C GLY A 79 14.06 -10.48 2.13
N VAL A 80 14.22 -9.56 3.08
CA VAL A 80 13.18 -8.57 3.42
C VAL A 80 12.90 -7.66 2.22
N VAL A 81 13.95 -7.14 1.57
CA VAL A 81 13.79 -6.29 0.38
C VAL A 81 13.13 -7.06 -0.78
N LEU A 82 13.45 -8.34 -0.98
CA LEU A 82 12.78 -9.17 -1.97
C LEU A 82 11.30 -9.37 -1.66
N ALA A 83 10.95 -9.56 -0.38
CA ALA A 83 9.55 -9.67 0.04
C ALA A 83 8.78 -8.35 -0.20
N GLU A 84 9.42 -7.20 0.01
CA GLU A 84 8.85 -5.89 -0.32
C GLU A 84 8.58 -5.75 -1.84
N ILE A 85 9.55 -6.10 -2.69
CA ILE A 85 9.38 -6.09 -4.15
C ILE A 85 8.23 -7.02 -4.58
N TYR A 86 8.16 -8.22 -3.99
CA TYR A 86 7.06 -9.16 -4.25
C TYR A 86 5.70 -8.58 -3.85
N THR A 87 5.65 -7.86 -2.74
CA THR A 87 4.43 -7.18 -2.28
C THR A 87 3.99 -6.10 -3.28
N PHE A 88 4.91 -5.31 -3.83
CA PHE A 88 4.59 -4.34 -4.90
C PHE A 88 4.05 -5.03 -6.17
N PHE A 89 4.57 -6.19 -6.54
CA PHE A 89 4.05 -6.98 -7.66
C PHE A 89 2.58 -7.38 -7.43
N LEU A 90 2.26 -7.91 -6.24
CA LEU A 90 0.89 -8.27 -5.87
C LEU A 90 -0.07 -7.06 -5.85
N ILE A 91 0.39 -5.92 -5.35
CA ILE A 91 -0.38 -4.66 -5.40
C ILE A 91 -0.64 -4.26 -6.87
N GLY A 92 0.35 -4.42 -7.73
CA GLY A 92 0.21 -4.21 -9.18
C GLY A 92 -0.86 -5.12 -9.79
N GLU A 93 -0.88 -6.40 -9.41
CA GLU A 93 -1.94 -7.33 -9.84
C GLU A 93 -3.33 -6.91 -9.34
N ILE A 94 -3.46 -6.47 -8.08
CA ILE A 94 -4.72 -5.95 -7.51
C ILE A 94 -5.22 -4.74 -8.30
N VAL A 95 -4.33 -3.81 -8.67
CA VAL A 95 -4.67 -2.64 -9.49
C VAL A 95 -5.04 -3.06 -10.91
N GLY A 96 -4.29 -3.97 -11.53
CA GLY A 96 -4.54 -4.46 -12.88
C GLY A 96 -5.87 -5.22 -13.00
N ARG A 97 -6.19 -6.08 -12.02
CA ARG A 97 -7.46 -6.82 -11.95
C ARG A 97 -8.62 -5.99 -11.39
N ARG A 98 -8.35 -4.82 -10.80
CA ARG A 98 -9.30 -3.93 -10.10
C ARG A 98 -10.17 -4.63 -9.04
N ASN A 99 -9.64 -5.69 -8.43
CA ASN A 99 -10.31 -6.50 -7.43
C ASN A 99 -9.34 -6.84 -6.30
N LEU A 100 -9.76 -6.65 -5.05
CA LEU A 100 -8.95 -6.94 -3.86
C LEU A 100 -8.81 -8.44 -3.60
N ILE A 101 -9.85 -9.22 -3.91
CA ILE A 101 -9.91 -10.66 -3.65
C ILE A 101 -10.50 -11.35 -4.88
N GLY A 102 -9.78 -12.32 -5.44
CA GLY A 102 -10.30 -13.15 -6.51
C GLY A 102 -10.62 -12.38 -7.81
N TYR A 103 -10.90 -13.13 -8.88
CA TYR A 103 -11.37 -12.54 -10.13
C TYR A 103 -12.87 -12.42 -10.00
N ASN A 104 -13.42 -11.27 -10.38
CA ASN A 104 -14.86 -11.13 -10.53
C ASN A 104 -15.27 -11.88 -11.80
N VAL A 105 -15.37 -13.20 -11.68
CA VAL A 105 -16.03 -14.04 -12.69
C VAL A 105 -17.49 -14.10 -12.30
N LYS A 106 -18.38 -13.96 -13.29
CA LYS A 106 -19.79 -14.29 -13.10
C LYS A 106 -19.82 -15.79 -12.79
N SER A 107 -20.19 -16.15 -11.56
CA SER A 107 -20.47 -17.55 -11.25
C SER A 107 -21.66 -17.98 -12.09
N GLU A 108 -21.53 -19.12 -12.79
CA GLU A 108 -22.62 -19.82 -13.47
C GLU A 108 -23.57 -20.48 -12.45
N GLU A 109 -23.97 -19.75 -11.41
CA GLU A 109 -24.90 -20.19 -10.37
C GLU A 109 -26.31 -19.69 -10.71
N SER A 110 -26.83 -20.17 -11.85
CA SER A 110 -28.27 -20.24 -12.15
C SER A 110 -28.48 -21.26 -13.27
N HIS A 111 -28.05 -22.50 -13.05
CA HIS A 111 -28.69 -23.64 -13.68
C HIS A 111 -29.82 -24.08 -12.76
N GLU A 112 -31.03 -23.64 -13.11
CA GLU A 112 -32.29 -24.16 -12.56
C GLU A 112 -32.31 -25.70 -12.67
N HIS A 113 -32.58 -26.35 -11.54
CA HIS A 113 -33.12 -27.70 -11.45
C HIS A 113 -34.46 -27.61 -10.72
#